data_AF-A0A943PS82-F1
#
_entry.id   AF-A0A943PS82-F1
#
_cell.length_a   1.000
_cell.length_b   1.000
_cell.length_c   1.000
_cell.angle_alpha   90.00
_cell.angle_beta   90.00
_cell.angle_gamma   90.00
#
_symmetry.space_group_name_H-M   'P 1'
#
loop_
_entity.id
_entity.type
_entity.pdbx_description
1 polymer ?
#
loop_
_entity_poly.entity_id
_entity_poly.type
_entity_poly.pdbx_seq_one_letter_code
_entity_poly.pdbx_strand_id
1 'polypeptide(L)'
;MNNPISDLYIKFMENADPYLRRYPYLVGVIGGGLFFFGAIFNWKWICDPTGSKRFMKTVYEIFGEREFRFFTGVFGAIIMIFSLSLWLKN
;
A
#
# COMPACT_ATOMS: atom_id res chain seq x y z
N MET A 1 -25.61 19.54 13.29
CA MET A 1 -25.77 19.32 11.83
C MET A 1 -24.91 18.13 11.46
N ASN A 2 -25.51 16.99 11.12
CA ASN A 2 -24.76 15.86 10.56
C ASN A 2 -24.22 16.28 9.20
N ASN A 3 -22.92 16.10 8.99
CA ASN A 3 -22.32 16.41 7.70
C ASN A 3 -22.79 15.33 6.69
N PRO A 4 -23.48 15.69 5.60
CA PRO A 4 -23.97 14.71 4.63
C PRO A 4 -22.83 13.85 4.05
N ILE A 5 -21.60 14.36 4.05
CA ILE A 5 -20.41 13.62 3.64
C ILE A 5 -20.05 12.52 4.65
N SER A 6 -20.17 12.76 5.96
CA SER A 6 -19.86 11.74 6.97
C SER A 6 -20.84 10.57 6.94
N ASP A 7 -22.13 10.84 6.70
CA ASP A 7 -23.14 9.78 6.55
C ASP A 7 -22.85 8.89 5.34
N LEU A 8 -22.35 9.48 4.24
CA LEU A 8 -21.92 8.73 3.06
C LEU A 8 -20.73 7.80 3.38
N TYR A 9 -19.72 8.29 4.10
CA TYR A 9 -18.57 7.49 4.52
C TYR A 9 -18.97 6.35 5.46
N ILE A 10 -19.87 6.60 6.41
CA ILE A 10 -20.34 5.57 7.34
C ILE A 10 -21.09 4.46 6.59
N LYS A 11 -22.02 4.81 5.68
CA LYS A 11 -22.73 3.82 4.86
C LYS A 11 -21.80 3.03 3.93
N PHE A 12 -20.77 3.68 3.41
CA PHE A 12 -19.75 3.00 2.60
C PHE A 12 -18.94 2.02 3.44
N MET A 13 -18.45 2.46 4.61
CA MET A 13 -17.71 1.62 5.54
C MET A 13 -18.55 0.44 6.05
N GLU A 14 -19.82 0.65 6.38
CA GLU A 14 -20.72 -0.40 6.86
C GLU A 14 -20.94 -1.50 5.80
N ASN A 15 -20.98 -1.12 4.52
CA ASN A 15 -21.04 -2.07 3.40
C ASN A 15 -19.69 -2.75 3.11
N ALA A 16 -18.57 -2.04 3.30
CA ALA A 16 -17.22 -2.55 2.99
C ALA A 16 -16.60 -3.40 4.12
N ASP A 17 -16.87 -3.06 5.39
CA ASP A 17 -16.38 -3.74 6.60
C ASP A 17 -16.59 -5.27 6.57
N PRO A 18 -17.77 -5.82 6.23
CA PRO A 18 -17.94 -7.27 6.20
C PRO A 18 -17.06 -7.95 5.15
N TYR A 19 -16.74 -7.31 4.03
CA TYR A 19 -15.82 -7.84 3.03
C TYR A 19 -14.36 -7.72 3.47
N LEU A 20 -13.99 -6.57 4.05
CA LEU A 20 -12.64 -6.32 4.57
C LEU A 20 -12.29 -7.25 5.73
N ARG A 21 -13.24 -7.50 6.64
CA ARG A 21 -13.07 -8.46 7.75
C ARG A 21 -13.05 -9.90 7.29
N ARG A 22 -13.78 -10.24 6.22
CA ARG A 22 -13.84 -11.62 5.71
C ARG A 22 -12.60 -12.01 4.91
N TYR A 23 -11.97 -11.05 4.25
CA TYR A 23 -10.80 -11.29 3.41
C TYR A 23 -9.64 -10.32 3.72
N PRO A 24 -9.10 -10.31 4.96
CA PRO A 24 -8.01 -9.41 5.35
C PRO A 24 -6.73 -9.68 4.53
N TYR A 25 -6.54 -10.93 4.10
CA TYR A 25 -5.45 -11.34 3.22
C TYR A 25 -5.55 -10.73 1.81
N LEU A 26 -6.75 -10.52 1.27
CA LEU A 26 -6.94 -9.85 -0.02
C LEU A 26 -6.49 -8.40 0.03
N VAL A 27 -6.75 -7.71 1.14
CA VAL A 27 -6.25 -6.34 1.37
C VAL A 27 -4.73 -6.31 1.38
N GLY A 28 -4.10 -7.29 2.04
CA GLY A 28 -2.64 -7.45 2.04
C GLY A 28 -2.06 -7.76 0.66
N VAL A 29 -2.71 -8.63 -0.12
CA VAL A 29 -2.28 -8.95 -1.49
C VAL A 29 -2.44 -7.76 -2.43
N ILE A 30 -3.57 -7.05 -2.38
CA ILE A 30 -3.80 -5.85 -3.19
C ILE A 30 -2.83 -4.74 -2.80
N GLY A 31 -2.64 -4.51 -1.50
CA GLY A 31 -1.69 -3.52 -0.99
C GLY A 31 -0.25 -3.84 -1.39
N GLY A 32 0.22 -5.07 -1.12
CA GLY A 32 1.55 -5.53 -1.51
C GLY A 32 1.76 -5.51 -3.04
N GLY A 33 0.74 -5.89 -3.80
CA GLY A 33 0.71 -5.78 -5.25
C GLY A 33 0.83 -4.35 -5.74
N LEU A 34 0.12 -3.40 -5.12
CA LEU A 34 0.21 -1.98 -5.45
C LEU A 34 1.63 -1.43 -5.25
N PHE A 35 2.32 -1.82 -4.17
CA PHE A 35 3.72 -1.46 -3.94
C PHE A 35 4.67 -2.12 -4.94
N PHE A 36 4.44 -3.40 -5.26
CA PHE A 36 5.25 -4.14 -6.23
C PHE A 36 5.10 -3.60 -7.65
N PHE A 37 3.88 -3.43 -8.13
CA PHE A 37 3.58 -2.82 -9.43
C PHE A 37 3.99 -1.35 -9.46
N GLY A 38 3.79 -0.61 -8.37
CA GLY A 38 4.25 0.77 -8.25
C GLY A 38 5.76 0.91 -8.45
N ALA A 39 6.54 -0.02 -7.90
CA ALA A 39 7.98 -0.09 -8.08
C ALA A 39 8.39 -0.47 -9.52
N ILE A 40 7.70 -1.43 -10.15
CA ILE A 40 7.97 -1.86 -11.54
C ILE A 40 7.61 -0.77 -12.55
N PHE A 41 6.43 -0.16 -12.41
CA PHE A 41 5.91 0.85 -13.34
C PHE A 41 6.43 2.27 -13.07
N ASN A 42 7.35 2.43 -12.12
CA ASN A 42 7.93 3.72 -11.73
C ASN A 42 6.84 4.78 -11.48
N TRP A 43 5.82 4.38 -10.72
CA TRP A 43 4.69 5.25 -10.41
C TRP A 43 5.18 6.44 -9.58
N LYS A 44 5.13 7.64 -10.17
CA LYS A 44 5.64 8.85 -9.54
C LYS A 44 5.04 9.08 -8.14
N TRP A 45 3.73 8.97 -7.93
CA TRP A 45 3.16 9.12 -6.58
C TRP A 45 3.66 8.13 -5.50
N ILE A 46 4.25 6.98 -5.87
CA ILE A 46 4.84 6.00 -4.94
C ILE A 46 6.36 6.16 -4.83
N CYS A 47 7.03 6.53 -5.93
CA CYS A 47 8.49 6.56 -6.03
C CYS A 47 9.09 7.97 -6.14
N ASP A 48 8.28 9.02 -6.18
CA ASP A 48 8.71 10.41 -6.35
C ASP A 48 8.87 11.07 -4.98
N PRO A 49 10.10 11.36 -4.55
CA PRO A 49 10.38 11.99 -3.27
C PRO A 49 10.09 13.49 -3.25
N THR A 50 9.73 14.10 -4.40
CA THR A 50 9.70 15.56 -4.60
C THR A 50 8.68 16.29 -3.70
N GLY A 51 7.74 15.58 -3.07
CA GLY A 51 6.71 16.15 -2.21
C GLY A 51 6.85 15.94 -0.69
N SER A 52 7.86 15.21 -0.17
CA SER A 52 7.85 14.75 1.23
C SER A 52 9.04 15.18 2.10
N LYS A 53 8.74 15.43 3.39
CA LYS A 53 9.63 15.96 4.43
C LYS A 53 10.95 15.18 4.52
N ARG A 54 12.06 15.92 4.43
CA ARG A 54 13.48 15.69 4.83
C ARG A 54 14.01 14.23 4.90
N PHE A 55 13.31 13.32 5.57
CA PHE A 55 13.66 11.91 5.74
C PHE A 55 13.68 11.11 4.43
N MET A 56 12.64 11.23 3.60
CA MET A 56 12.61 10.57 2.27
C MET A 56 13.76 11.07 1.39
N LYS A 57 14.03 12.38 1.38
CA LYS A 57 15.16 12.97 0.65
C LYS A 57 16.52 12.43 1.13
N THR A 58 16.72 12.29 2.44
CA THR A 58 17.95 11.72 3.02
C THR A 58 18.15 10.25 2.66
N VAL A 59 17.10 9.43 2.73
CA VAL A 59 17.18 8.02 2.30
C VAL A 59 17.42 7.92 0.79
N TYR A 60 16.84 8.82 0.01
CA TYR A 60 17.00 8.91 -1.45
C TYR A 60 18.42 9.29 -1.88
N GLU A 61 19.07 10.23 -1.17
CA GLU A 61 20.46 10.63 -1.43
C GLU A 61 21.48 9.55 -1.01
N ILE A 62 21.17 8.73 0.00
CA ILE A 62 22.07 7.68 0.51
C ILE A 62 22.03 6.41 -0.37
N PHE A 63 20.87 6.02 -0.88
CA PHE A 63 20.68 4.77 -1.63
C PHE A 63 20.56 4.96 -3.15
N GLY A 64 20.26 6.17 -3.62
CA GLY A 64 20.03 6.44 -5.04
C GLY A 64 18.70 5.90 -5.58
N GLU A 65 18.19 6.50 -6.66
CA GLU A 65 16.84 6.23 -7.20
C GLU A 65 16.57 4.75 -7.51
N ARG A 66 17.61 4.01 -7.90
CA ARG A 66 17.50 2.63 -8.39
C ARG A 66 17.30 1.64 -7.25
N GLU A 67 17.96 1.85 -6.11
CA GLU A 67 17.91 0.92 -4.98
C GLU A 67 16.64 1.11 -4.16
N PHE A 68 16.18 2.35 -3.98
CA PHE A 68 14.91 2.62 -3.31
C PHE A 68 13.73 1.91 -4.01
N ARG A 69 13.70 1.92 -5.35
CA ARG A 69 12.72 1.18 -6.16
C ARG A 69 12.79 -0.33 -5.91
N PHE A 70 14.01 -0.88 -5.85
CA PHE A 70 14.21 -2.30 -5.57
C PHE A 70 13.68 -2.67 -4.17
N PHE A 71 14.00 -1.86 -3.14
CA PHE A 71 13.49 -2.09 -1.79
C PHE A 71 11.97 -1.99 -1.71
N THR A 72 11.34 -0.97 -2.32
CA THR A 72 9.88 -0.85 -2.34
C THR A 72 9.22 -2.06 -3.00
N GLY A 73 9.78 -2.55 -4.11
CA GLY A 73 9.32 -3.75 -4.77
C GLY A 73 9.48 -5.00 -3.91
N VAL A 74 10.66 -5.20 -3.29
CA VAL A 74 10.94 -6.34 -2.42
C VAL A 74 10.01 -6.35 -1.19
N PHE A 75 9.81 -5.21 -0.54
CA PHE A 75 8.86 -5.09 0.57
C PHE A 75 7.42 -5.40 0.12
N GLY A 76 6.99 -4.91 -1.04
CA GLY A 76 5.67 -5.25 -1.60
C GLY A 76 5.52 -6.75 -1.89
N ALA A 77 6.56 -7.39 -2.42
CA ALA A 77 6.58 -8.83 -2.66
C ALA A 77 6.53 -9.64 -1.35
N ILE A 78 7.28 -9.26 -0.33
CA ILE A 78 7.26 -9.89 1.00
C ILE A 78 5.85 -9.82 1.59
N ILE A 79 5.21 -8.64 1.55
CA ILE A 79 3.83 -8.45 2.05
C ILE A 79 2.84 -9.35 1.29
N MET A 80 2.97 -9.46 -0.04
CA MET A 80 2.16 -10.38 -0.84
C MET A 80 2.36 -11.84 -0.43
N ILE A 81 3.61 -12.29 -0.28
CA ILE A 81 3.93 -13.68 0.09
C ILE A 81 3.40 -14.02 1.49
N PHE A 82 3.56 -13.11 2.46
CA PHE A 82 3.00 -13.30 3.80
C PHE A 82 1.47 -13.35 3.79
N SER A 83 0.83 -12.49 3.00
CA SER A 83 -0.63 -12.46 2.88
C SER A 83 -1.18 -13.72 2.22
N LEU A 84 -0.51 -14.23 1.17
CA LEU A 84 -0.82 -15.51 0.54
C LEU A 84 -0.58 -16.70 1.47
N SER A 85 0.50 -16.67 2.27
CA SER A 85 0.81 -17.73 3.23
C SER A 85 -0.23 -17.80 4.35
N LEU A 86 -0.72 -16.63 4.82
CA LEU A 86 -1.82 -16.55 5.78
C LEU A 86 -3.14 -17.04 5.18
N TRP A 87 -3.38 -16.76 3.90
CA TRP A 87 -4.57 -17.25 3.19
C TRP A 87 -4.55 -18.76 3.02
N LEU A 88 -3.42 -19.36 2.61
CA LEU A 88 -3.29 -20.81 2.44
C LEU A 88 -3.42 -21.60 3.75
N LYS A 89 -3.17 -20.94 4.89
CA LYS A 89 -3.20 -21.57 6.22
C LYS A 89 -4.58 -21.50 6.89
N ASN A 90 -5.50 -20.70 6.35
CA ASN A 90 -6.82 -20.42 6.92
C ASN A 90 -7.93 -21.08 6.10
#